data_AF-A0AB37APN0-F1
#
_entry.id   AF-A0AB37APN0-F1
#
_cell.length_a   1.000
_cell.length_b   1.000
_cell.length_c   1.000
_cell.angle_alpha   90.00
_cell.angle_beta   90.00
_cell.angle_gamma   90.00
#
_symmetry.space_group_name_H-M   'P 1'
#
loop_
_entity.id
_entity.type
_entity.pdbx_description
1 polymer ?
#
loop_
_entity_poly.entity_id
_entity_poly.type
_entity_poly.pdbx_seq_one_letter_code
_entity_poly.pdbx_strand_id
1 'polypeptide(L)'
;MTNKPTIAALAAQNKQFVAKKAALYEKAARLERDLNEAFGETSIFGTSIDRMLDFTEEAEGTYGCLAYNGRELLVLHRHTGEDQYADAHGLSDDERGYSPRALVNCPPKWLDRLLSADLLESLFASLGAALNERENQVDQSHEALDAILAADSAEIQAQMTASLTALNSEAVAKNWQAALDATHLDTADALTRATTMLESVCTAILIERGVPLPTDKSLSPLLKECIKQLDLPKLPDLRNDLKKLLGGVTSICAGAAALRTHFGTAHGAQSHFAPLDAAFGVLAKNTCAAAAIFLIDQHKHCADPASKDAEH
;
A
#
# COMPACT_ATOMS: atom_id res chain seq x y z
N MET A 1 21.65 -35.80 62.78
CA MET A 1 23.04 -35.58 62.37
C MET A 1 23.04 -34.56 61.25
N THR A 2 23.30 -33.29 61.57
CA THR A 2 23.45 -32.23 60.57
C THR A 2 24.75 -32.49 59.82
N ASN A 3 24.63 -32.84 58.54
CA ASN A 3 25.77 -33.13 57.69
C ASN A 3 26.61 -31.84 57.58
N LYS A 4 27.75 -31.77 58.27
CA LYS A 4 28.63 -30.59 58.20
C LYS A 4 29.05 -30.42 56.74
N PRO A 5 28.80 -29.26 56.10
CA PRO A 5 29.18 -29.06 54.71
C PRO A 5 30.70 -29.20 54.58
N THR A 6 31.14 -30.16 53.78
CA THR A 6 32.56 -30.36 53.48
C THR A 6 32.96 -29.47 52.31
N ILE A 7 34.22 -29.04 52.26
CA ILE A 7 34.78 -28.28 51.13
C ILE A 7 34.57 -29.06 49.81
N ALA A 8 34.67 -30.39 49.84
CA ALA A 8 34.41 -31.25 48.69
C ALA A 8 32.95 -31.17 48.19
N ALA A 9 31.96 -31.12 49.09
CA ALA A 9 30.56 -30.97 48.72
C ALA A 9 30.28 -29.59 48.10
N LEU A 10 30.87 -28.53 48.66
CA LEU A 10 30.76 -27.17 48.12
C LEU A 10 31.45 -27.04 46.75
N ALA A 11 32.61 -27.67 46.56
CA ALA A 11 33.30 -27.71 45.27
C ALA A 11 32.48 -28.44 44.19
N ALA A 12 31.83 -29.55 44.54
CA ALA A 12 30.94 -30.27 43.65
C ALA A 12 29.72 -29.43 43.26
N GLN A 13 29.11 -28.71 44.22
CA GLN A 13 27.99 -27.79 43.97
C GLN A 13 28.41 -26.64 43.05
N ASN A 14 29.59 -26.05 43.26
CA ASN A 14 30.12 -25.00 42.39
C ASN A 14 30.35 -25.51 40.96
N LYS A 15 30.89 -26.73 40.80
CA LYS A 15 31.06 -27.35 39.48
C LYS A 15 29.72 -27.53 38.75
N GLN A 16 28.68 -27.97 39.47
CA GLN A 16 27.33 -28.08 38.92
C GLN A 16 26.73 -26.71 38.54
N PHE A 17 26.96 -25.68 39.36
CA PHE A 17 26.52 -24.32 39.08
C PHE A 17 27.16 -23.75 37.81
N VAL A 18 28.48 -23.89 37.65
CA VAL A 18 29.20 -23.46 36.44
C VAL A 18 28.68 -24.18 35.20
N ALA A 19 28.45 -25.50 35.28
CA ALA A 19 27.90 -26.27 34.15
C ALA A 19 26.49 -25.81 33.75
N LYS A 20 25.62 -25.51 34.73
CA LYS A 20 24.27 -24.98 34.46
C LYS A 20 24.30 -23.61 33.80
N LYS A 21 25.25 -22.74 34.18
CA LYS A 21 25.43 -21.43 33.54
C LYS A 21 25.88 -21.54 32.09
N ALA A 22 26.85 -22.39 31.81
CA ALA A 22 27.30 -22.62 30.43
C ALA A 22 26.13 -23.05 29.53
N ALA A 23 25.30 -23.99 30.01
CA ALA A 23 24.10 -24.43 29.29
C ALA A 23 23.05 -23.33 29.11
N LEU A 24 22.93 -22.39 30.05
CA LEU A 24 22.03 -21.23 29.91
C LEU A 24 22.52 -20.30 28.78
N TYR A 25 23.82 -20.02 28.71
CA TYR A 25 24.38 -19.14 27.67
C TYR A 25 24.32 -19.78 26.28
N GLU A 26 24.51 -21.09 26.18
CA GLU A 26 24.27 -21.82 24.91
C GLU A 26 22.81 -21.72 24.45
N LYS A 27 21.85 -21.77 25.39
CA LYS A 27 20.44 -21.56 25.07
C LYS A 27 20.15 -20.13 24.62
N ALA A 28 20.78 -19.12 25.22
CA ALA A 28 20.65 -17.74 24.77
C ALA A 28 21.21 -17.54 23.35
N ALA A 29 22.35 -18.15 23.03
CA ALA A 29 22.91 -18.14 21.68
C ALA A 29 22.06 -18.92 20.67
N ARG A 30 21.33 -19.94 21.11
CA ARG A 30 20.33 -20.62 20.28
C ARG A 30 19.13 -19.72 20.03
N LEU A 31 18.61 -19.06 21.07
CA LEU A 31 17.51 -18.11 20.97
C LEU A 31 17.82 -16.98 19.97
N GLU A 32 19.01 -16.40 20.02
CA GLU A 32 19.44 -15.39 19.03
C GLU A 32 19.36 -15.92 17.60
N ARG A 33 19.85 -17.14 17.35
CA ARG A 33 19.77 -17.76 16.02
C ARG A 33 18.34 -18.01 15.59
N ASP A 34 17.51 -18.51 16.49
CA ASP A 34 16.09 -18.78 16.23
C ASP A 34 15.34 -17.45 15.93
N LEU A 35 15.67 -16.35 16.61
CA LEU A 35 15.12 -15.00 16.31
C LEU A 35 15.60 -14.48 14.95
N ASN A 36 16.90 -14.60 14.66
CA ASN A 36 17.46 -14.19 13.38
C ASN A 36 16.86 -14.96 12.20
N GLU A 37 16.63 -16.27 12.36
CA GLU A 37 15.96 -17.11 11.36
C GLU A 37 14.49 -16.72 11.20
N ALA A 38 13.79 -16.41 12.30
CA ALA A 38 12.37 -16.04 12.26
C ALA A 38 12.12 -14.69 11.59
N PHE A 39 12.98 -13.69 11.83
CA PHE A 39 12.77 -12.33 11.31
C PHE A 39 13.43 -12.08 9.95
N GLY A 40 14.45 -12.86 9.56
CA GLY A 40 15.10 -12.73 8.26
C GLY A 40 15.67 -11.33 8.01
N GLU A 41 15.25 -10.69 6.92
CA GLU A 41 15.64 -9.30 6.57
C GLU A 41 14.79 -8.23 7.29
N THR A 42 13.77 -8.64 8.05
CA THR A 42 12.87 -7.72 8.74
C THR A 42 13.59 -7.11 9.95
N SER A 43 14.04 -5.86 9.79
CA SER A 43 14.67 -5.11 10.88
C SER A 43 13.63 -4.76 11.94
N ILE A 44 13.58 -5.56 13.01
CA ILE A 44 12.74 -5.32 14.19
C ILE A 44 13.62 -5.05 15.41
N PHE A 45 13.20 -4.07 16.21
CA PHE A 45 13.85 -3.73 17.46
C PHE A 45 12.88 -3.95 18.61
N GLY A 46 13.37 -4.51 19.71
CA GLY A 46 12.60 -4.69 20.93
C GLY A 46 13.50 -4.76 22.15
N THR A 47 12.96 -4.34 23.29
CA THR A 47 13.67 -4.30 24.57
C THR A 47 12.82 -4.93 25.67
N SER A 48 13.46 -5.60 26.63
CA SER A 48 12.80 -5.99 27.88
C SER A 48 12.63 -4.78 28.80
N ILE A 49 11.88 -4.97 29.89
CA ILE A 49 11.93 -4.07 31.04
C ILE A 49 13.36 -3.94 31.60
N ASP A 50 13.63 -2.80 32.23
CA ASP A 50 14.87 -2.52 32.92
C ASP A 50 15.01 -3.30 34.24
N ARG A 51 16.23 -3.70 34.53
CA ARG A 51 16.58 -4.37 35.79
C ARG A 51 17.93 -3.88 36.31
N MET A 52 18.00 -3.71 37.63
CA MET A 52 19.27 -3.46 38.31
C MET A 52 20.23 -4.64 38.13
N LEU A 53 21.38 -4.39 37.52
CA LEU A 53 22.40 -5.40 37.20
C LEU A 53 23.47 -5.49 38.29
N ASP A 54 23.89 -4.34 38.82
CA ASP A 54 24.85 -4.25 39.90
C ASP A 54 24.52 -3.10 40.86
N PHE A 55 24.99 -3.22 42.11
CA PHE A 55 24.83 -2.21 43.15
C PHE A 55 26.20 -1.90 43.77
N THR A 56 26.49 -0.62 43.94
CA THR A 56 27.57 -0.13 44.78
C THR A 56 27.06 0.13 46.19
N GLU A 57 27.96 0.20 47.17
CA GLU A 57 27.62 0.43 48.59
C GLU A 57 26.94 1.78 48.83
N GLU A 58 27.05 2.73 47.90
CA GLU A 58 26.50 4.09 47.97
C GLU A 58 25.13 4.23 47.27
N ALA A 59 24.43 3.13 47.03
CA ALA A 59 23.14 3.07 46.32
C ALA A 59 23.17 3.54 44.85
N GLU A 60 24.36 3.75 44.28
CA GLU A 60 24.55 3.88 42.84
C GLU A 60 24.71 2.49 42.20
N GLY A 61 24.34 2.35 40.93
CA GLY A 61 24.43 1.06 40.28
C GLY A 61 24.31 1.13 38.77
N THR A 62 24.54 -0.02 38.15
CA THR A 62 24.26 -0.21 36.72
C THR A 62 22.94 -0.93 36.58
N TYR A 63 22.06 -0.40 35.76
CA TYR A 63 20.83 -1.06 35.34
C TYR A 63 20.85 -1.27 33.84
N GLY A 64 19.97 -2.13 33.36
CA GLY A 64 19.87 -2.40 31.95
C GLY A 64 18.80 -3.43 31.60
N CYS A 65 18.63 -3.63 30.31
CA CYS A 65 17.65 -4.52 29.72
C CYS A 65 18.27 -5.40 28.64
N LEU A 66 17.56 -6.46 28.30
CA LEU A 66 17.87 -7.29 27.14
C LEU A 66 17.24 -6.64 25.90
N ALA A 67 17.98 -6.55 24.82
CA ALA A 67 17.50 -5.97 23.57
C ALA A 67 17.82 -6.89 22.39
N TYR A 68 16.95 -6.84 21.39
CA TYR A 68 17.19 -7.45 20.09
C TYR A 68 17.12 -6.36 19.03
N ASN A 69 18.16 -6.25 18.21
CA ASN A 69 18.28 -5.19 17.20
C ASN A 69 17.98 -5.65 15.77
N GLY A 70 17.43 -6.85 15.60
CA GLY A 70 17.20 -7.45 14.29
C GLY A 70 18.38 -8.28 13.77
N ARG A 71 19.50 -8.38 14.52
CA ARG A 71 20.69 -9.15 14.13
C ARG A 71 21.32 -9.93 15.25
N GLU A 72 21.28 -9.40 16.47
CA GLU A 72 21.87 -10.05 17.64
C GLU A 72 21.09 -9.68 18.90
N LEU A 73 21.23 -10.52 19.91
CA LEU A 73 20.84 -10.16 21.26
C LEU A 73 21.97 -9.34 21.89
N LEU A 74 21.60 -8.29 22.60
CA LEU A 74 22.52 -7.40 23.28
C LEU A 74 21.94 -6.95 24.62
N VAL A 75 22.82 -6.49 25.49
CA VAL A 75 22.46 -5.87 26.75
C VAL A 75 22.63 -4.36 26.58
N LEU A 76 21.55 -3.63 26.78
CA LEU A 76 21.57 -2.18 26.91
C LEU A 76 21.75 -1.87 28.39
N HIS A 77 22.78 -1.09 28.75
CA HIS A 77 23.05 -0.74 30.14
C HIS A 77 23.33 0.74 30.31
N ARG A 78 23.07 1.23 31.52
CA ARG A 78 23.29 2.62 31.93
C ARG A 78 23.59 2.68 33.42
N HIS A 79 24.41 3.64 33.82
CA HIS A 79 24.77 3.86 35.22
C HIS A 79 23.88 4.95 35.84
N THR A 80 23.45 4.78 37.09
CA THR A 80 22.60 5.77 37.78
C THR A 80 23.25 7.15 37.91
N GLY A 81 24.59 7.22 37.93
CA GLY A 81 25.33 8.49 37.88
C GLY A 81 25.19 9.23 36.53
N GLU A 82 24.95 8.50 35.42
CA GLU A 82 24.64 9.11 34.12
C GLU A 82 23.24 9.72 34.11
N ASP A 83 22.29 9.15 34.87
CA ASP A 83 20.97 9.75 35.07
C ASP A 83 21.05 11.02 35.89
N GLN A 84 21.81 11.00 36.99
CA GLN A 84 22.05 12.20 37.80
C GLN A 84 22.68 13.32 36.97
N TYR A 85 23.64 12.99 36.10
CA TYR A 85 24.24 13.95 35.18
C TYR A 85 23.19 14.49 34.19
N ALA A 86 22.39 13.60 33.58
CA ALA A 86 21.35 13.99 32.62
C ALA A 86 20.30 14.90 33.26
N ASP A 87 19.85 14.58 34.47
CA ASP A 87 18.90 15.39 35.24
C ASP A 87 19.47 16.76 35.57
N ALA A 88 20.74 16.82 36.01
CA ALA A 88 21.42 18.08 36.33
C ALA A 88 21.61 19.00 35.13
N HIS A 89 21.68 18.44 33.90
CA HIS A 89 21.86 19.18 32.66
C HIS A 89 20.56 19.34 31.85
N GLY A 90 19.44 18.85 32.37
CA GLY A 90 18.13 18.96 31.72
C GLY A 90 18.03 18.20 30.40
N LEU A 91 18.75 17.09 30.25
CA LEU A 91 18.72 16.26 29.05
C LEU A 91 17.36 15.56 28.92
N SER A 92 16.83 15.55 27.69
CA SER A 92 15.60 14.83 27.36
C SER A 92 15.81 13.32 27.36
N ASP A 93 14.72 12.53 27.37
CA ASP A 93 14.82 11.07 27.33
C ASP A 93 15.50 10.55 26.06
N ASP A 94 15.37 11.26 24.94
CA ASP A 94 16.04 10.93 23.67
C ASP A 94 17.56 11.11 23.76
N GLU A 95 18.03 12.00 24.63
CA GLU A 95 19.45 12.24 24.89
C GLU A 95 20.01 11.27 25.95
N ARG A 96 19.14 10.52 26.65
CA ARG A 96 19.51 9.50 27.64
C ARG A 96 19.79 8.15 26.97
N GLY A 97 20.88 8.08 26.21
CA GLY A 97 21.29 6.85 25.53
C GLY A 97 21.71 5.71 26.47
N TYR A 98 21.42 4.47 26.05
CA TYR A 98 21.99 3.26 26.64
C TYR A 98 23.29 2.88 25.94
N SER A 99 24.23 2.29 26.70
CA SER A 99 25.43 1.67 26.15
C SER A 99 25.14 0.22 25.74
N PRO A 100 25.31 -0.16 24.45
CA PRO A 100 25.10 -1.53 24.00
C PRO A 100 26.31 -2.41 24.33
N ARG A 101 26.05 -3.67 24.70
CA ARG A 101 27.07 -4.68 24.94
C ARG A 101 26.61 -6.06 24.48
N ALA A 102 27.40 -6.74 23.67
CA ALA A 102 27.11 -8.11 23.24
C ALA A 102 27.07 -9.07 24.44
N LEU A 103 26.20 -10.09 24.39
CA LEU A 103 26.03 -11.06 25.48
C LEU A 103 27.36 -11.73 25.88
N VAL A 104 28.21 -12.05 24.88
CA VAL A 104 29.52 -12.70 25.10
C VAL A 104 30.50 -11.85 25.92
N ASN A 105 30.33 -10.53 25.92
CA ASN A 105 31.19 -9.57 26.60
C ASN A 105 30.57 -9.06 27.93
N CYS A 106 29.41 -9.59 28.32
CA CYS A 106 28.71 -9.18 29.53
C CYS A 106 29.22 -9.91 30.78
N PRO A 107 29.29 -9.22 31.94
CA PRO A 107 29.57 -9.89 33.21
C PRO A 107 28.55 -11.01 33.49
N PRO A 108 28.99 -12.20 33.96
CA PRO A 108 28.08 -13.32 34.25
C PRO A 108 26.95 -12.98 35.21
N LYS A 109 27.22 -12.09 36.19
CA LYS A 109 26.22 -11.60 37.15
C LYS A 109 25.07 -10.83 36.49
N TRP A 110 25.36 -10.10 35.41
CA TRP A 110 24.35 -9.36 34.66
C TRP A 110 23.49 -10.34 33.86
N LEU A 111 24.11 -11.28 33.15
CA LEU A 111 23.41 -12.30 32.37
C LEU A 111 22.49 -13.16 33.24
N ASP A 112 22.91 -13.53 34.46
CA ASP A 112 22.07 -14.27 35.41
C ASP A 112 20.79 -13.51 35.79
N ARG A 113 20.84 -12.18 35.80
CA ARG A 113 19.69 -11.32 36.11
C ARG A 113 18.85 -11.02 34.89
N LEU A 114 19.45 -10.92 33.70
CA LEU A 114 18.78 -10.54 32.45
C LEU A 114 18.10 -11.71 31.75
N LEU A 115 18.68 -12.91 31.85
CA LEU A 115 18.12 -14.15 31.27
C LEU A 115 17.08 -14.79 32.21
N SER A 116 16.25 -13.98 32.87
CA SER A 116 15.11 -14.45 33.66
C SER A 116 13.85 -14.54 32.80
N ALA A 117 12.89 -15.36 33.25
CA ALA A 117 11.64 -15.59 32.51
C ALA A 117 10.87 -14.28 32.24
N ASP A 118 10.76 -13.40 33.24
CA ASP A 118 9.98 -12.16 33.12
C ASP A 118 10.60 -11.13 32.16
N LEU A 119 11.94 -11.03 32.07
CA LEU A 119 12.59 -10.16 31.09
C LEU A 119 12.49 -10.72 29.68
N LEU A 120 12.62 -12.04 29.52
CA LEU A 120 12.42 -12.68 28.23
C LEU A 120 10.96 -12.49 27.76
N GLU A 121 9.98 -12.73 28.62
CA GLU A 121 8.56 -12.49 28.32
C GLU A 121 8.30 -11.03 27.92
N SER A 122 8.89 -10.08 28.65
CA SER A 122 8.79 -8.66 28.31
C SER A 122 9.44 -8.31 26.97
N LEU A 123 10.60 -8.91 26.65
CA LEU A 123 11.25 -8.70 25.35
C LEU A 123 10.36 -9.23 24.22
N PHE A 124 9.80 -10.43 24.36
CA PHE A 124 8.90 -11.01 23.37
C PHE A 124 7.61 -10.19 23.22
N ALA A 125 7.07 -9.64 24.31
CA ALA A 125 5.94 -8.73 24.25
C ALA A 125 6.29 -7.44 23.49
N SER A 126 7.47 -6.86 23.72
CA SER A 126 7.97 -5.68 22.99
C SER A 126 8.14 -5.97 21.50
N LEU A 127 8.73 -7.11 21.14
CA LEU A 127 8.85 -7.54 19.73
C LEU A 127 7.47 -7.77 19.08
N GLY A 128 6.53 -8.40 19.79
CA GLY A 128 5.16 -8.57 19.30
C GLY A 128 4.46 -7.23 19.06
N ALA A 129 4.59 -6.28 19.97
CA ALA A 129 4.04 -4.94 19.82
C ALA A 129 4.65 -4.20 18.60
N ALA A 130 5.98 -4.30 18.41
CA ALA A 130 6.66 -3.69 17.28
C ALA A 130 6.25 -4.30 15.92
N LEU A 131 5.94 -5.60 15.87
CA LEU A 131 5.35 -6.21 14.66
C LEU A 131 3.95 -5.68 14.39
N ASN A 132 3.08 -5.69 15.40
CA ASN A 132 1.70 -5.23 15.26
C ASN A 132 1.64 -3.76 14.81
N GLU A 133 2.51 -2.90 15.34
CA GLU A 133 2.59 -1.50 14.93
C GLU A 133 2.94 -1.36 13.44
N ARG A 134 3.88 -2.17 12.95
CA ARG A 134 4.27 -2.15 11.53
C ARG A 134 3.17 -2.69 10.63
N GLU A 135 2.48 -3.75 11.05
CA GLU A 135 1.32 -4.29 10.33
C GLU A 135 0.23 -3.22 10.22
N ASN A 136 -0.11 -2.58 11.33
CA ASN A 136 -1.08 -1.48 11.37
C ASN A 136 -0.65 -0.31 10.45
N GLN A 137 0.62 0.04 10.42
CA GLN A 137 1.13 1.11 9.55
C GLN A 137 0.97 0.76 8.06
N VAL A 138 1.21 -0.50 7.69
CA VAL A 138 1.02 -0.98 6.32
C VAL A 138 -0.47 -0.96 5.96
N ASP A 139 -1.34 -1.44 6.84
CA ASP A 139 -2.79 -1.41 6.63
C ASP A 139 -3.32 0.03 6.43
N GLN A 140 -2.90 0.97 7.29
CA GLN A 140 -3.25 2.38 7.14
C GLN A 140 -2.75 2.96 5.81
N SER A 141 -1.56 2.55 5.37
CA SER A 141 -1.01 3.00 4.08
C SER A 141 -1.82 2.45 2.91
N HIS A 142 -2.26 1.19 2.97
CA HIS A 142 -3.16 0.59 1.99
C HIS A 142 -4.49 1.33 1.92
N GLU A 143 -5.15 1.54 3.07
CA GLU A 143 -6.43 2.25 3.13
C GLU A 143 -6.32 3.69 2.57
N ALA A 144 -5.23 4.40 2.90
CA ALA A 144 -4.99 5.74 2.39
C ALA A 144 -4.80 5.77 0.86
N LEU A 145 -4.03 4.80 0.31
CA LEU A 145 -3.83 4.69 -1.14
C LEU A 145 -5.14 4.35 -1.85
N ASP A 146 -5.92 3.41 -1.31
CA ASP A 146 -7.23 3.04 -1.86
C ASP A 146 -8.20 4.23 -1.87
N ALA A 147 -8.22 5.03 -0.81
CA ALA A 147 -9.03 6.24 -0.74
C ALA A 147 -8.64 7.29 -1.79
N ILE A 148 -7.33 7.49 -2.03
CA ILE A 148 -6.83 8.41 -3.06
C ILE A 148 -7.24 7.92 -4.45
N LEU A 149 -7.04 6.63 -4.75
CA LEU A 149 -7.42 6.03 -6.03
C LEU A 149 -8.93 6.09 -6.28
N ALA A 150 -9.73 5.92 -5.23
CA ALA A 150 -11.17 6.06 -5.29
C ALA A 150 -11.60 7.51 -5.57
N ALA A 151 -10.93 8.50 -4.96
CA ALA A 151 -11.20 9.92 -5.19
C ALA A 151 -10.94 10.34 -6.65
N ASP A 152 -9.81 9.91 -7.23
CA ASP A 152 -9.52 10.17 -8.65
C ASP A 152 -10.59 9.57 -9.57
N SER A 153 -11.05 8.36 -9.24
CA SER A 153 -12.16 7.72 -9.95
C SER A 153 -13.49 8.45 -9.75
N ALA A 154 -13.72 9.13 -8.62
CA ALA A 154 -14.94 9.89 -8.37
C ALA A 154 -14.95 11.22 -9.13
N GLU A 155 -13.80 11.87 -9.28
CA GLU A 155 -13.68 13.12 -10.04
C GLU A 155 -14.01 12.91 -11.53
N ILE A 156 -13.47 11.85 -12.15
CA ILE A 156 -13.82 11.48 -13.53
C ILE A 156 -15.33 11.22 -13.66
N GLN A 157 -15.94 10.63 -12.62
CA GLN A 157 -17.38 10.35 -12.63
C GLN A 157 -18.22 11.61 -12.53
N ALA A 158 -17.81 12.57 -11.69
CA ALA A 158 -18.48 13.86 -11.56
C ALA A 158 -18.43 14.64 -12.87
N GLN A 159 -17.26 14.72 -13.51
CA GLN A 159 -17.08 15.38 -14.80
C GLN A 159 -17.90 14.74 -15.92
N MET A 160 -17.97 13.40 -15.96
CA MET A 160 -18.80 12.68 -16.93
C MET A 160 -20.29 12.98 -16.70
N THR A 161 -20.74 12.93 -15.45
CA THR A 161 -22.14 13.23 -15.10
C THR A 161 -22.53 14.65 -15.53
N ALA A 162 -21.67 15.64 -15.26
CA ALA A 162 -21.89 17.02 -15.71
C ALA A 162 -21.94 17.14 -17.25
N SER A 163 -21.04 16.44 -17.95
CA SER A 163 -21.00 16.42 -19.42
C SER A 163 -22.29 15.86 -20.02
N LEU A 164 -22.81 14.78 -19.43
CA LEU A 164 -24.05 14.12 -19.84
C LEU A 164 -25.30 14.97 -19.58
N THR A 165 -25.39 15.63 -18.43
CA THR A 165 -26.48 16.58 -18.15
C THR A 165 -26.57 17.62 -19.25
N ALA A 166 -25.41 18.15 -19.68
CA ALA A 166 -25.38 19.14 -20.75
C ALA A 166 -25.54 18.55 -22.17
N LEU A 167 -25.39 17.22 -22.38
CA LEU A 167 -25.78 16.54 -23.63
C LEU A 167 -27.30 16.29 -23.70
N ASN A 168 -28.01 16.35 -22.57
CA ASN A 168 -29.47 16.19 -22.46
C ASN A 168 -30.03 14.88 -23.07
N SER A 169 -29.29 13.76 -22.92
CA SER A 169 -29.70 12.44 -23.41
C SER A 169 -29.95 11.46 -22.26
N GLU A 170 -31.23 11.18 -21.97
CA GLU A 170 -31.64 10.24 -20.91
C GLU A 170 -31.09 8.82 -21.13
N ALA A 171 -31.02 8.37 -22.39
CA ALA A 171 -30.50 7.05 -22.75
C ALA A 171 -29.01 6.92 -22.39
N VAL A 172 -28.22 7.97 -22.66
CA VAL A 172 -26.79 7.98 -22.33
C VAL A 172 -26.57 8.07 -20.82
N ALA A 173 -27.36 8.89 -20.11
CA ALA A 173 -27.33 8.97 -18.65
C ALA A 173 -27.61 7.63 -17.98
N LYS A 174 -28.63 6.90 -18.46
CA LYS A 174 -28.95 5.55 -17.98
C LYS A 174 -27.82 4.55 -18.22
N ASN A 175 -27.20 4.59 -19.41
CA ASN A 175 -26.08 3.70 -19.73
C ASN A 175 -24.83 3.99 -18.89
N TRP A 176 -24.61 5.26 -18.54
CA TRP A 176 -23.55 5.67 -17.63
C TRP A 176 -23.79 5.15 -16.21
N GLN A 177 -24.97 5.35 -15.64
CA GLN A 177 -25.30 4.83 -14.30
C GLN A 177 -25.11 3.31 -14.25
N ALA A 178 -25.58 2.61 -15.28
CA ALA A 178 -25.40 1.17 -15.36
C ALA A 178 -23.89 0.78 -15.38
N ALA A 179 -23.04 1.54 -16.07
CA ALA A 179 -21.60 1.30 -16.08
C ALA A 179 -20.96 1.50 -14.70
N LEU A 180 -21.42 2.49 -13.93
CA LEU A 180 -20.99 2.71 -12.55
C LEU A 180 -21.32 1.49 -11.68
N ASP A 181 -22.57 1.04 -11.73
CA ASP A 181 -23.07 -0.04 -10.88
C ASP A 181 -22.31 -1.37 -11.13
N ALA A 182 -21.89 -1.64 -12.37
CA ALA A 182 -21.18 -2.87 -12.71
C ALA A 182 -19.69 -2.89 -12.37
N THR A 183 -19.06 -1.72 -12.18
CA THR A 183 -17.58 -1.60 -12.11
C THR A 183 -16.95 -2.36 -10.94
N HIS A 184 -17.69 -2.56 -9.85
CA HIS A 184 -17.22 -3.26 -8.65
C HIS A 184 -17.82 -4.66 -8.47
N LEU A 185 -18.75 -5.08 -9.34
CA LEU A 185 -19.49 -6.33 -9.20
C LEU A 185 -19.01 -7.41 -10.18
N ASP A 186 -18.72 -7.03 -11.42
CA ASP A 186 -18.30 -7.96 -12.47
C ASP A 186 -17.49 -7.21 -13.55
N THR A 187 -16.20 -7.53 -13.69
CA THR A 187 -15.31 -6.95 -14.69
C THR A 187 -15.85 -7.10 -16.12
N ALA A 188 -16.46 -8.24 -16.44
CA ALA A 188 -17.03 -8.52 -17.76
C ALA A 188 -18.23 -7.61 -18.06
N ASP A 189 -19.09 -7.41 -17.06
CA ASP A 189 -20.23 -6.51 -17.15
C ASP A 189 -19.77 -5.04 -17.21
N ALA A 190 -18.77 -4.67 -16.42
CA ALA A 190 -18.17 -3.33 -16.43
C ALA A 190 -17.61 -2.95 -17.82
N LEU A 191 -16.86 -3.86 -18.45
CA LEU A 191 -16.35 -3.69 -19.82
C LEU A 191 -17.49 -3.51 -20.82
N THR A 192 -18.54 -4.33 -20.69
CA THR A 192 -19.70 -4.29 -21.57
C THR A 192 -20.43 -2.96 -21.47
N ARG A 193 -20.65 -2.47 -20.25
CA ARG A 193 -21.41 -1.24 -20.03
C ARG A 193 -20.60 0.01 -20.35
N ALA A 194 -19.31 0.05 -20.03
CA ALA A 194 -18.44 1.18 -20.37
C ALA A 194 -18.36 1.42 -21.89
N THR A 195 -18.19 0.34 -22.66
CA THR A 195 -18.14 0.41 -24.14
C THR A 195 -19.51 0.77 -24.73
N THR A 196 -20.59 0.18 -24.22
CA THR A 196 -21.98 0.51 -24.63
C THR A 196 -22.33 1.97 -24.36
N MET A 197 -21.86 2.52 -23.23
CA MET A 197 -22.02 3.93 -22.91
C MET A 197 -21.34 4.83 -23.95
N LEU A 198 -20.09 4.54 -24.33
CA LEU A 198 -19.38 5.34 -25.33
C LEU A 198 -19.96 5.18 -26.73
N GLU A 199 -20.43 3.97 -27.09
CA GLU A 199 -21.21 3.72 -28.32
C GLU A 199 -22.46 4.63 -28.37
N SER A 200 -23.15 4.79 -27.24
CA SER A 200 -24.34 5.63 -27.12
C SER A 200 -24.01 7.11 -27.28
N VAL A 201 -22.95 7.61 -26.63
CA VAL A 201 -22.46 9.00 -26.78
C VAL A 201 -22.13 9.29 -28.25
N CYS A 202 -21.36 8.41 -28.89
CA CYS A 202 -20.98 8.59 -30.29
C CYS A 202 -22.20 8.61 -31.21
N THR A 203 -23.15 7.70 -30.97
CA THR A 203 -24.40 7.64 -31.74
C THR A 203 -25.21 8.93 -31.60
N ALA A 204 -25.36 9.45 -30.39
CA ALA A 204 -26.07 10.70 -30.12
C ALA A 204 -25.43 11.88 -30.87
N ILE A 205 -24.10 12.05 -30.75
CA ILE A 205 -23.35 13.11 -31.43
C ILE A 205 -23.51 13.04 -32.95
N LEU A 206 -23.42 11.85 -33.56
CA LEU A 206 -23.56 11.71 -35.01
C LEU A 206 -24.98 12.04 -35.48
N ILE A 207 -26.00 11.62 -34.73
CA ILE A 207 -27.41 11.94 -35.02
C ILE A 207 -27.65 13.45 -34.94
N GLU A 208 -27.19 14.12 -33.87
CA GLU A 208 -27.35 15.57 -33.71
C GLU A 208 -26.62 16.37 -34.80
N ARG A 209 -25.48 15.86 -35.28
CA ARG A 209 -24.73 16.46 -36.41
C ARG A 209 -25.30 16.12 -37.79
N GLY A 210 -26.34 15.28 -37.87
CA GLY A 210 -26.91 14.84 -39.15
C GLY A 210 -25.98 13.94 -39.97
N VAL A 211 -25.00 13.30 -39.33
CA VAL A 211 -24.04 12.39 -39.99
C VAL A 211 -24.63 10.97 -40.03
N PRO A 212 -24.68 10.31 -41.21
CA PRO A 212 -25.15 8.93 -41.31
C PRO A 212 -24.33 7.98 -40.43
N LEU A 213 -25.02 7.12 -39.68
CA LEU A 213 -24.35 6.11 -38.86
C LEU A 213 -23.62 5.08 -39.75
N PRO A 214 -22.43 4.60 -39.34
CA PRO A 214 -21.72 3.54 -40.05
C PRO A 214 -22.54 2.24 -40.11
N THR A 215 -22.23 1.39 -41.10
CA THR A 215 -22.89 0.08 -41.29
C THR A 215 -22.65 -0.84 -40.09
N ASP A 216 -21.43 -0.86 -39.56
CA ASP A 216 -21.09 -1.47 -38.28
C ASP A 216 -21.20 -0.42 -37.18
N LYS A 217 -22.07 -0.67 -36.19
CA LYS A 217 -22.34 0.22 -35.05
C LYS A 217 -21.56 -0.16 -33.79
N SER A 218 -20.49 -0.95 -33.92
CA SER A 218 -19.57 -1.19 -32.82
C SER A 218 -18.80 0.09 -32.45
N LEU A 219 -18.22 0.11 -31.25
CA LEU A 219 -17.51 1.28 -30.71
C LEU A 219 -16.45 1.85 -31.67
N SER A 220 -15.63 1.00 -32.28
CA SER A 220 -14.51 1.45 -33.11
C SER A 220 -14.92 2.25 -34.35
N PRO A 221 -15.87 1.78 -35.20
CA PRO A 221 -16.44 2.57 -36.28
C PRO A 221 -17.08 3.88 -35.83
N LEU A 222 -17.91 3.85 -34.78
CA LEU A 222 -18.62 5.02 -34.27
C LEU A 222 -17.64 6.10 -33.78
N LEU A 223 -16.65 5.70 -32.97
CA LEU A 223 -15.64 6.61 -32.43
C LEU A 223 -14.81 7.25 -33.54
N LYS A 224 -14.39 6.46 -34.53
CA LYS A 224 -13.66 6.97 -35.70
C LYS A 224 -14.48 8.02 -36.46
N GLU A 225 -15.77 7.79 -36.64
CA GLU A 225 -16.62 8.74 -37.35
C GLU A 225 -16.81 10.02 -36.54
N CYS A 226 -17.06 9.94 -35.22
CA CYS A 226 -17.10 11.12 -34.36
C CYS A 226 -15.81 11.95 -34.43
N ILE A 227 -14.65 11.31 -34.34
CA ILE A 227 -13.35 11.99 -34.38
C ILE A 227 -13.13 12.74 -35.70
N LYS A 228 -13.58 12.20 -36.84
CA LYS A 228 -13.50 12.89 -38.14
C LYS A 228 -14.30 14.19 -38.19
N GLN A 229 -15.36 14.26 -37.40
CA GLN A 229 -16.25 15.43 -37.33
C GLN A 229 -15.72 16.50 -36.36
N LEU A 230 -14.61 16.25 -35.66
CA LEU A 230 -13.99 17.25 -34.79
C LEU A 230 -13.26 18.30 -35.63
N ASP A 231 -13.45 19.57 -35.29
CA ASP A 231 -12.69 20.65 -35.92
C ASP A 231 -11.32 20.75 -35.24
N LEU A 232 -10.26 20.44 -35.98
CA LEU A 232 -8.90 20.45 -35.46
C LEU A 232 -8.19 21.73 -35.91
N PRO A 233 -7.32 22.33 -35.07
CA PRO A 233 -6.55 23.52 -35.41
C PRO A 233 -5.81 23.41 -36.75
N LYS A 234 -5.73 24.53 -37.47
CA LYS A 234 -5.06 24.62 -38.79
C LYS A 234 -3.52 24.62 -38.71
N LEU A 235 -2.96 24.71 -37.51
CA LEU A 235 -1.50 24.67 -37.27
C LEU A 235 -0.94 23.26 -37.54
N PRO A 236 -0.03 23.05 -38.51
CA PRO A 236 0.38 21.72 -38.97
C PRO A 236 0.98 20.83 -37.88
N ASP A 237 1.92 21.36 -37.09
CA ASP A 237 2.61 20.58 -36.05
C ASP A 237 1.65 20.17 -34.93
N LEU A 238 0.85 21.12 -34.44
CA LEU A 238 -0.20 20.87 -33.45
C LEU A 238 -1.25 19.86 -33.96
N ARG A 239 -1.64 19.95 -35.23
CA ARG A 239 -2.60 19.02 -35.84
C ARG A 239 -2.06 17.59 -35.89
N ASN A 240 -0.76 17.41 -36.12
CA ASN A 240 -0.14 16.09 -36.12
C ASN A 240 -0.11 15.50 -34.71
N ASP A 241 0.24 16.30 -33.71
CA ASP A 241 0.24 15.87 -32.31
C ASP A 241 -1.17 15.52 -31.81
N LEU A 242 -2.17 16.34 -32.14
CA LEU A 242 -3.57 16.07 -31.79
C LEU A 242 -4.09 14.80 -32.46
N LYS A 243 -3.76 14.58 -33.74
CA LYS A 243 -4.11 13.32 -34.43
C LYS A 243 -3.45 12.11 -33.77
N LYS A 244 -2.21 12.24 -33.30
CA LYS A 244 -1.51 11.18 -32.58
C LYS A 244 -2.19 10.88 -31.25
N LEU A 245 -2.56 11.91 -30.49
CA LEU A 245 -3.31 11.78 -29.23
C LEU A 245 -4.66 11.07 -29.46
N LEU A 246 -5.46 11.54 -30.43
CA LEU A 246 -6.75 10.95 -30.78
C LEU A 246 -6.62 9.52 -31.32
N GLY A 247 -5.52 9.23 -32.02
CA GLY A 247 -5.15 7.88 -32.41
C GLY A 247 -4.90 6.97 -31.20
N GLY A 248 -4.21 7.49 -30.18
CA GLY A 248 -4.02 6.81 -28.90
C GLY A 248 -5.34 6.51 -28.19
N VAL A 249 -6.22 7.51 -28.06
CA VAL A 249 -7.58 7.35 -27.48
C VAL A 249 -8.36 6.28 -28.24
N THR A 250 -8.35 6.34 -29.58
CA THR A 250 -9.02 5.35 -30.43
C THR A 250 -8.48 3.94 -30.17
N SER A 251 -7.16 3.78 -30.05
CA SER A 251 -6.51 2.50 -29.80
C SER A 251 -6.91 1.91 -28.44
N ILE A 252 -6.93 2.73 -27.39
CA ILE A 252 -7.27 2.24 -26.04
C ILE A 252 -8.75 1.87 -25.97
N CYS A 253 -9.66 2.71 -26.50
CA CYS A 253 -11.08 2.39 -26.58
C CYS A 253 -11.37 1.13 -27.42
N ALA A 254 -10.63 0.93 -28.51
CA ALA A 254 -10.71 -0.29 -29.31
C ALA A 254 -10.25 -1.53 -28.51
N GLY A 255 -9.18 -1.40 -27.71
CA GLY A 255 -8.75 -2.42 -26.76
C GLY A 255 -9.83 -2.78 -25.75
N ALA A 256 -10.51 -1.78 -25.16
CA ALA A 256 -11.63 -2.01 -24.25
C ALA A 256 -12.80 -2.74 -24.92
N ALA A 257 -13.15 -2.38 -26.16
CA ALA A 257 -14.17 -3.10 -26.94
C ALA A 257 -13.77 -4.55 -27.27
N ALA A 258 -12.49 -4.80 -27.57
CA ALA A 258 -12.00 -6.14 -27.81
C ALA A 258 -12.04 -7.00 -26.54
N LEU A 259 -11.70 -6.43 -25.38
CA LEU A 259 -11.84 -7.10 -24.09
C LEU A 259 -13.30 -7.50 -23.81
N ARG A 260 -14.29 -6.65 -24.15
CA ARG A 260 -15.71 -7.05 -24.12
C ARG A 260 -15.99 -8.27 -24.99
N THR A 261 -15.43 -8.36 -26.19
CA THR A 261 -15.68 -9.50 -27.09
C THR A 261 -15.09 -10.80 -26.56
N HIS A 262 -13.94 -10.74 -25.87
CA HIS A 262 -13.26 -11.93 -25.35
C HIS A 262 -13.68 -12.33 -23.93
N PHE A 263 -14.10 -11.38 -23.11
CA PHE A 263 -14.39 -11.57 -21.68
C PHE A 263 -15.79 -11.11 -21.27
N GLY A 264 -16.58 -10.49 -22.15
CA GLY A 264 -17.90 -9.96 -21.85
C GLY A 264 -19.02 -11.01 -21.84
N THR A 265 -20.16 -10.63 -21.27
CA THR A 265 -21.32 -11.47 -20.99
C THR A 265 -22.11 -11.93 -22.24
N ALA A 266 -21.73 -11.48 -23.44
CA ALA A 266 -22.45 -11.70 -24.69
C ALA A 266 -22.42 -13.15 -25.22
N HIS A 267 -21.52 -13.99 -24.70
CA HIS A 267 -21.51 -15.43 -24.95
C HIS A 267 -21.47 -16.17 -23.61
N GLY A 268 -22.60 -16.80 -23.27
CA GLY A 268 -22.83 -17.39 -21.96
C GLY A 268 -21.65 -18.19 -21.43
N ALA A 269 -21.16 -17.79 -20.26
CA ALA A 269 -20.49 -18.63 -19.26
C ALA A 269 -19.47 -19.67 -19.75
N GLN A 270 -18.74 -19.44 -20.84
CA GLN A 270 -17.63 -20.31 -21.28
C GLN A 270 -16.45 -19.50 -21.85
N SER A 271 -15.95 -18.56 -21.05
CA SER A 271 -14.56 -18.17 -21.18
C SER A 271 -13.72 -19.24 -20.48
N HIS A 272 -12.89 -19.98 -21.22
CA HIS A 272 -11.86 -20.86 -20.65
C HIS A 272 -10.73 -20.07 -19.95
N PHE A 273 -10.85 -18.75 -19.84
CA PHE A 273 -9.87 -17.87 -19.22
C PHE A 273 -10.25 -17.52 -17.79
N ALA A 274 -9.24 -17.35 -16.94
CA ALA A 274 -9.42 -16.84 -15.58
C ALA A 274 -10.15 -15.47 -15.60
N PRO A 275 -10.89 -15.13 -14.54
CA PRO A 275 -11.53 -13.83 -14.41
C PRO A 275 -10.52 -12.70 -14.61
N LEU A 276 -10.88 -11.68 -15.39
CA LEU A 276 -10.04 -10.52 -15.60
C LEU A 276 -10.07 -9.64 -14.34
N ASP A 277 -8.91 -9.14 -13.92
CA ASP A 277 -8.76 -8.24 -12.77
C ASP A 277 -9.72 -7.04 -12.88
N ALA A 278 -10.41 -6.72 -11.78
CA ALA A 278 -11.34 -5.59 -11.68
C ALA A 278 -10.70 -4.25 -12.09
N ALA A 279 -9.38 -4.10 -11.92
CA ALA A 279 -8.63 -2.95 -12.39
C ALA A 279 -8.81 -2.68 -13.89
N PHE A 280 -8.98 -3.71 -14.72
CA PHE A 280 -9.27 -3.54 -16.15
C PHE A 280 -10.67 -2.99 -16.41
N GLY A 281 -11.65 -3.34 -15.56
CA GLY A 281 -13.00 -2.77 -15.60
C GLY A 281 -12.98 -1.27 -15.29
N VAL A 282 -12.25 -0.87 -14.25
CA VAL A 282 -12.04 0.54 -13.89
C VAL A 282 -11.31 1.31 -15.00
N LEU A 283 -10.24 0.74 -15.56
CA LEU A 283 -9.49 1.36 -16.66
C LEU A 283 -10.37 1.58 -17.89
N ALA A 284 -11.16 0.59 -18.28
CA ALA A 284 -12.07 0.70 -19.41
C ALA A 284 -13.16 1.75 -19.17
N LYS A 285 -13.76 1.77 -17.97
CA LYS A 285 -14.72 2.80 -17.56
C LYS A 285 -14.11 4.19 -17.67
N ASN A 286 -12.96 4.43 -17.02
CA ASN A 286 -12.34 5.75 -16.98
C ASN A 286 -11.89 6.22 -18.37
N THR A 287 -11.36 5.32 -19.20
CA THR A 287 -10.96 5.68 -20.58
C THR A 287 -12.17 5.99 -21.45
N CYS A 288 -13.24 5.20 -21.36
CA CYS A 288 -14.47 5.47 -22.10
C CYS A 288 -15.14 6.77 -21.65
N ALA A 289 -15.14 7.04 -20.33
CA ALA A 289 -15.66 8.28 -19.76
C ALA A 289 -14.84 9.50 -20.22
N ALA A 290 -13.50 9.45 -20.15
CA ALA A 290 -12.64 10.54 -20.60
C ALA A 290 -12.82 10.84 -22.10
N ALA A 291 -12.90 9.80 -22.94
CA ALA A 291 -13.18 9.95 -24.37
C ALA A 291 -14.57 10.58 -24.60
N ALA A 292 -15.59 10.12 -23.86
CA ALA A 292 -16.94 10.67 -23.96
C ALA A 292 -17.00 12.16 -23.55
N ILE A 293 -16.42 12.52 -22.40
CA ILE A 293 -16.32 13.90 -21.92
C ILE A 293 -15.73 14.79 -23.01
N PHE A 294 -14.57 14.40 -23.55
CA PHE A 294 -13.90 15.16 -24.60
C PHE A 294 -14.76 15.31 -25.86
N LEU A 295 -15.38 14.22 -26.35
CA LEU A 295 -16.21 14.28 -27.55
C LEU A 295 -17.45 15.16 -27.36
N ILE A 296 -18.09 15.08 -26.19
CA ILE A 296 -19.25 15.90 -25.84
C ILE A 296 -18.85 17.38 -25.78
N ASP A 297 -17.73 17.67 -25.12
CA ASP A 297 -17.21 19.03 -24.99
C ASP A 297 -16.92 19.65 -26.36
N GLN A 298 -16.19 18.93 -27.22
CA GLN A 298 -15.88 19.40 -28.58
C GLN A 298 -17.13 19.52 -29.47
N HIS A 299 -18.11 18.62 -29.29
CA HIS A 299 -19.37 18.71 -30.00
C HIS A 299 -20.11 20.02 -29.67
N LYS A 300 -20.16 20.41 -28.39
CA LYS A 300 -20.79 21.65 -27.93
C LYS A 300 -20.06 22.90 -28.41
N HIS A 301 -18.73 22.93 -28.30
CA HIS A 301 -17.92 24.07 -28.78
C HIS A 301 -18.14 24.36 -30.27
N CYS A 302 -18.35 23.31 -31.07
CA CYS A 302 -18.65 23.45 -32.49
C CYS A 302 -20.11 23.88 -32.79
N ALA A 303 -21.03 23.65 -31.84
CA ALA A 303 -22.45 24.00 -31.96
C ALA A 303 -22.74 25.47 -31.59
N ASP A 304 -21.85 26.13 -30.84
CA ASP A 304 -22.00 27.54 -30.46
C ASP A 304 -21.54 28.48 -31.59
N PRO A 305 -22.43 29.25 -32.23
CA PRO A 305 -22.08 30.12 -33.35
C PRO A 305 -21.16 31.29 -32.96
N ALA A 306 -21.01 31.61 -31.66
CA ALA A 306 -20.17 32.72 -31.19
C ALA A 306 -18.66 32.42 -31.21
N SER A 307 -18.24 31.15 -31.30
CA SER A 307 -16.82 30.76 -31.31
C SER A 307 -16.15 30.90 -32.68
N LYS A 308 -16.94 30.98 -33.76
CA LYS A 308 -16.45 31.05 -35.14
C LYS A 308 -15.94 32.44 -35.55
N ASP A 309 -16.28 33.48 -34.80
CA ASP A 309 -15.94 34.87 -35.12
C ASP A 309 -14.72 35.40 -34.35
N ALA A 310 -14.12 34.60 -33.45
CA ALA A 310 -12.99 35.03 -32.60
C ALA A 310 -11.59 34.75 -33.20
N GLU A 311 -11.50 34.04 -34.32
CA GLU A 311 -10.24 33.82 -35.04
C GLU A 311 -10.29 34.50 -36.42
N HIS A 312 -10.02 35.80 -36.44
CA HIS A 312 -9.48 36.55 -37.58
C HIS A 312 -8.22 37.29 -37.14
#